data_AF-A0A1I7JQT2-F1
#
_entry.id   AF-A0A1I7JQT2-F1
#
_cell.length_a   1.000
_cell.length_b   1.000
_cell.length_c   1.000
_cell.angle_alpha   90.00
_cell.angle_beta   90.00
_cell.angle_gamma   90.00
#
_symmetry.space_group_name_H-M   'P 1'
#
loop_
_entity.id
_entity.type
_entity.pdbx_description
1 polymer ?
#
loop_
_entity_poly.entity_id
_entity_poly.type
_entity_poly.pdbx_seq_one_letter_code
_entity_poly.pdbx_strand_id
1 'polypeptide(L)'
;MITYETLLKSPRVLVGIIGFAILMLILFIWDKRENKKKYRHRVEFGSARWGTKKDIEPYIDPVFEKNVILSESEMLTMNSRPSNPKYARNKNVLVIGGSGSGKTRFFIKPNLLQMHSSYVVTDPKGYLWIRQ
;
A
#
# COMPACT_ATOMS: atom_id res chain seq x y z
N MET A 1 -23.96 36.90 -48.01
CA MET A 1 -23.64 37.29 -46.62
C MET A 1 -24.20 36.18 -45.73
N ILE A 2 -23.34 35.33 -45.15
CA ILE A 2 -23.81 34.23 -44.26
C ILE A 2 -24.33 34.89 -42.99
N THR A 3 -25.65 35.01 -42.87
CA THR A 3 -26.32 35.55 -41.69
C THR A 3 -26.42 34.45 -40.62
N TYR A 4 -26.21 34.79 -39.34
CA TYR A 4 -26.25 33.84 -38.21
C TYR A 4 -27.53 33.00 -38.17
N GLU A 5 -28.65 33.60 -38.59
CA GLU A 5 -29.96 32.99 -38.80
C GLU A 5 -29.94 31.79 -39.79
N THR A 6 -29.16 31.87 -40.87
CA THR A 6 -29.06 30.80 -41.88
C THR A 6 -28.21 29.62 -41.42
N LEU A 7 -27.23 29.88 -40.55
CA LEU A 7 -26.35 28.87 -39.98
C LEU A 7 -27.08 28.00 -38.95
N LEU A 8 -27.87 28.64 -38.07
CA LEU A 8 -28.66 27.99 -37.02
C LEU A 8 -29.85 27.18 -37.55
N LYS A 9 -30.47 27.58 -38.67
CA LYS A 9 -31.59 26.85 -39.30
C LYS A 9 -31.14 25.61 -40.10
N SER A 10 -29.84 25.42 -40.30
CA SER A 10 -29.33 24.29 -41.09
C SER A 10 -29.18 23.01 -40.22
N PRO A 11 -29.88 21.90 -40.52
CA PRO A 11 -29.88 20.70 -39.68
C PRO A 11 -28.49 20.07 -39.50
N ARG A 12 -27.63 20.20 -40.51
CA ARG A 12 -26.27 19.62 -40.54
C ARG A 12 -25.33 20.31 -39.54
N VAL A 13 -25.41 21.63 -39.43
CA VAL A 13 -24.59 22.41 -38.49
C VAL A 13 -25.03 22.15 -37.05
N LEU A 14 -26.34 22.04 -36.82
CA LEU A 14 -26.89 21.73 -35.50
C LEU A 14 -26.43 20.35 -34.99
N VAL A 15 -26.47 19.31 -35.85
CA VAL A 15 -25.97 17.97 -35.51
C VAL A 15 -24.46 17.99 -35.21
N GLY A 16 -23.68 18.77 -35.96
CA GLY A 16 -22.25 18.95 -35.70
C GLY A 16 -21.95 19.60 -34.35
N ILE A 17 -22.68 20.65 -33.98
CA ILE A 17 -22.54 21.33 -32.69
C ILE A 17 -22.92 20.39 -31.53
N ILE A 18 -24.01 19.64 -31.67
CA ILE A 18 -24.45 18.67 -30.65
C ILE A 18 -23.40 17.56 -30.49
N GLY A 19 -22.86 17.01 -31.59
CA GLY A 19 -21.81 16.00 -31.54
C GLY A 19 -20.53 16.51 -30.86
N PHE A 20 -20.12 17.74 -31.16
CA PHE A 20 -18.97 18.37 -30.53
C PHE A 20 -19.19 18.63 -29.03
N ALA A 21 -20.38 19.08 -28.64
CA ALA A 21 -20.74 19.29 -27.24
C ALA A 21 -20.73 17.97 -26.44
N ILE A 22 -21.22 16.88 -27.02
CA ILE A 22 -21.19 15.54 -26.41
C ILE A 22 -19.74 15.06 -26.25
N LEU A 23 -18.90 15.23 -27.29
CA LEU A 23 -17.49 14.86 -27.22
C LEU A 23 -16.76 15.64 -26.11
N MET A 24 -16.98 16.95 -26.03
CA MET A 24 -16.41 17.80 -24.97
C MET A 24 -16.88 17.40 -23.57
N LEU A 25 -18.15 17.03 -23.42
CA LEU A 25 -18.69 16.54 -22.15
C LEU A 25 -18.02 15.22 -21.73
N ILE A 26 -17.83 14.29 -22.67
CA ILE A 26 -17.17 13.00 -22.41
C ILE A 26 -15.72 13.24 -21.98
N LEU A 27 -14.97 14.08 -22.69
CA LEU A 27 -13.58 14.42 -22.36
C LEU A 27 -13.48 15.09 -20.98
N PHE A 28 -14.39 16.00 -20.65
CA PHE A 28 -14.43 16.67 -19.36
C PHE A 28 -14.71 15.69 -18.20
N ILE A 29 -15.61 14.72 -18.40
CA ILE A 29 -15.90 13.69 -17.40
C ILE A 29 -14.68 12.76 -17.23
N TRP A 30 -14.03 12.38 -18.33
CA TRP A 30 -12.85 11.52 -18.29
C TRP A 30 -11.70 12.17 -17.54
N ASP A 31 -11.38 13.43 -17.88
CA ASP A 31 -10.35 14.23 -17.19
C ASP A 31 -10.63 14.35 -15.68
N LYS A 32 -11.87 14.66 -15.29
CA LYS A 32 -12.26 14.71 -13.87
C LYS A 32 -12.17 13.37 -13.15
N ARG A 33 -12.38 12.26 -13.84
CA ARG A 33 -12.27 10.92 -13.25
C ARG A 33 -10.82 10.54 -13.02
N GLU A 34 -9.95 10.80 -13.99
CA GLU A 34 -8.52 10.47 -13.89
C GLU A 34 -7.78 11.43 -12.94
N ASN A 35 -8.11 12.72 -12.97
CA ASN A 35 -7.49 13.73 -12.11
C ASN A 35 -8.14 13.88 -10.73
N LYS A 36 -8.98 12.92 -10.31
CA LYS A 36 -9.55 12.93 -8.96
C LYS A 36 -8.45 12.61 -7.93
N LYS A 37 -7.76 13.65 -7.49
CA LYS A 37 -6.75 13.58 -6.42
C LYS A 37 -7.39 12.94 -5.17
N LYS A 38 -6.75 11.88 -4.67
CA LYS A 38 -7.18 11.16 -3.46
C LYS A 38 -6.68 11.91 -2.23
N TYR A 39 -7.47 12.88 -1.77
CA TYR A 39 -7.19 13.61 -0.53
C TYR A 39 -7.74 12.87 0.69
N ARG A 40 -7.04 12.96 1.82
CA ARG A 40 -7.49 12.46 3.13
C ARG A 40 -7.87 13.64 4.01
N HIS A 41 -8.93 14.34 3.63
CA HIS A 41 -9.40 15.53 4.32
C HIS A 41 -9.61 15.25 5.82
N ARG A 42 -9.11 16.17 6.67
CA ARG A 42 -9.15 16.08 8.15
C ARG A 42 -8.27 14.98 8.77
N VAL A 43 -7.39 14.35 8.00
CA VAL A 43 -6.43 13.31 8.45
C VAL A 43 -4.98 13.67 8.07
N GLU A 44 -4.76 14.90 7.61
CA GLU A 44 -3.52 15.36 6.99
C GLU A 44 -2.35 15.47 7.98
N PHE A 45 -2.64 15.72 9.26
CA PHE A 45 -1.67 15.74 10.36
C PHE A 45 -1.40 14.35 10.97
N GLY A 46 -1.91 13.29 10.34
CA GLY A 46 -1.70 11.91 10.74
C GLY A 46 -2.94 11.26 11.38
N SER A 47 -3.36 10.11 10.84
CA SER A 47 -4.29 9.17 11.50
C SER A 47 -3.56 8.12 12.34
N ALA A 48 -2.26 8.26 12.55
CA ALA A 48 -1.49 7.25 13.26
C ALA A 48 -1.98 7.18 14.71
N ARG A 49 -2.37 5.97 15.13
CA ARG A 49 -2.71 5.65 16.51
C ARG A 49 -1.91 4.45 16.96
N TRP A 50 -1.73 4.31 18.26
CA TRP A 50 -1.22 3.08 18.83
C TRP A 50 -2.16 1.92 18.48
N GLY A 51 -1.57 0.85 17.97
CA GLY A 51 -2.27 -0.38 17.65
C GLY A 51 -2.60 -1.16 18.93
N THR A 52 -3.63 -1.99 18.83
CA THR A 52 -3.99 -3.00 19.82
C THR A 52 -3.82 -4.38 19.22
N LYS A 53 -3.82 -5.44 20.05
CA LYS A 53 -3.71 -6.83 19.57
C LYS A 53 -4.73 -7.19 18.50
N LYS A 54 -5.96 -6.66 18.61
CA LYS A 54 -7.04 -6.85 17.63
C LYS A 54 -6.72 -6.28 16.24
N ASP A 55 -5.86 -5.27 16.18
CA ASP A 55 -5.48 -4.64 14.92
C ASP A 55 -4.48 -5.51 14.13
N ILE A 56 -3.66 -6.33 14.81
CA ILE A 56 -2.65 -7.18 14.16
C ILE A 56 -3.15 -8.61 13.90
N GLU A 57 -4.09 -9.12 14.69
CA GLU A 57 -4.70 -10.45 14.56
C GLU A 57 -5.00 -10.90 13.11
N PRO A 58 -5.65 -10.10 12.24
CA PRO A 58 -5.97 -10.56 10.88
C PRO A 58 -4.74 -10.70 9.95
N TYR A 59 -3.58 -10.22 10.38
CA TYR A 59 -2.32 -10.30 9.65
C TYR A 59 -1.43 -11.46 10.13
N ILE A 60 -1.84 -12.19 11.16
CA ILE A 60 -1.10 -13.33 11.73
C ILE A 60 -1.59 -14.64 11.09
N ASP A 61 -0.64 -15.49 10.72
CA ASP A 61 -0.90 -16.87 10.30
C ASP A 61 -1.16 -17.75 11.53
N PRO A 62 -2.14 -18.68 11.47
CA PRO A 62 -2.38 -19.62 12.57
C PRO A 62 -1.16 -20.48 12.91
N VAL A 63 -0.26 -20.74 11.95
CA VAL A 63 0.98 -21.46 12.20
C VAL A 63 2.08 -20.47 12.57
N PHE A 64 2.51 -20.48 13.84
CA PHE A 64 3.53 -19.57 14.38
C PHE A 64 4.79 -19.50 13.48
N GLU A 65 5.29 -20.65 13.05
CA GLU A 65 6.49 -20.76 12.20
C GLU A 65 6.37 -20.03 10.87
N LYS A 66 5.16 -19.74 10.39
CA LYS A 66 4.94 -19.01 9.13
C LYS A 66 4.82 -17.51 9.30
N ASN A 67 5.17 -16.97 10.48
CA ASN A 67 5.10 -15.55 10.76
C ASN A 67 6.48 -14.92 10.98
N VAL A 68 6.65 -13.68 10.54
CA VAL A 68 7.76 -12.84 10.95
C VAL A 68 7.45 -12.25 12.32
N ILE A 69 8.38 -12.41 13.25
CA ILE A 69 8.27 -11.88 14.61
C ILE A 69 8.69 -10.42 14.59
N LEU A 70 7.78 -9.50 14.93
CA LEU A 70 8.07 -8.06 15.02
C LEU A 70 8.27 -7.62 16.48
N SER A 71 7.48 -8.20 17.38
CA SER A 71 7.51 -7.98 18.82
C SER A 71 6.97 -9.21 19.54
N GLU A 72 6.72 -9.11 20.85
CA GLU A 72 6.08 -10.18 21.63
C GLU A 72 4.63 -10.44 21.21
N SER A 73 3.87 -9.40 20.83
CA SER A 73 2.45 -9.52 20.47
C SER A 73 2.14 -9.39 18.99
N GLU A 74 3.02 -8.75 18.22
CA GLU A 74 2.81 -8.43 16.82
C GLU A 74 3.66 -9.35 15.94
N MET A 75 2.98 -10.03 15.02
CA MET A 75 3.61 -10.90 14.03
C MET A 75 2.96 -10.67 12.66
N LEU A 76 3.67 -11.02 11.59
CA LEU A 76 3.20 -10.82 10.23
C LEU A 76 3.31 -12.11 9.41
N THR A 77 2.21 -12.55 8.81
CA THR A 77 2.19 -13.74 7.97
C THR A 77 3.15 -13.63 6.79
N MET A 78 3.88 -14.72 6.53
CA MET A 78 4.70 -14.89 5.33
C MET A 78 3.91 -15.39 4.12
N ASN A 79 2.61 -15.67 4.27
CA ASN A 79 1.78 -16.01 3.13
C ASN A 79 1.60 -14.79 2.22
N SER A 80 1.91 -14.93 0.93
CA SER A 80 1.75 -13.84 -0.05
C SER A 80 0.30 -13.69 -0.53
N ARG A 81 -0.54 -14.70 -0.31
CA ARG A 81 -1.94 -14.73 -0.74
C ARG A 81 -2.84 -15.11 0.44
N PRO A 82 -3.05 -14.18 1.40
CA PRO A 82 -4.07 -14.38 2.42
C PRO A 82 -5.46 -14.49 1.77
N SER A 83 -6.38 -15.19 2.43
CA SER A 83 -7.76 -15.40 1.95
C SER A 83 -8.47 -14.10 1.62
N ASN A 84 -8.19 -13.04 2.38
CA ASN A 84 -8.64 -11.69 2.07
C ASN A 84 -7.46 -10.83 1.59
N PRO A 85 -7.44 -10.41 0.30
CA PRO A 85 -6.37 -9.59 -0.28
C PRO A 85 -6.13 -8.27 0.45
N LYS A 86 -7.13 -7.75 1.18
CA LYS A 86 -7.00 -6.54 2.01
C LYS A 86 -5.89 -6.64 3.06
N TYR A 87 -5.61 -7.85 3.56
CA TYR A 87 -4.61 -8.10 4.59
C TYR A 87 -3.23 -8.45 4.02
N ALA A 88 -3.09 -8.50 2.69
CA ALA A 88 -1.78 -8.64 2.07
C ALA A 88 -0.97 -7.36 2.33
N ARG A 89 0.09 -7.48 3.13
CA ARG A 89 1.00 -6.38 3.47
C ARG A 89 2.38 -6.61 2.89
N ASN A 90 3.10 -5.50 2.72
CA ASN A 90 4.53 -5.56 2.44
C ASN A 90 5.26 -6.19 3.64
N LYS A 91 6.17 -7.11 3.37
CA LYS A 91 6.91 -7.89 4.36
C LYS A 91 8.33 -7.36 4.60
N ASN A 92 8.72 -6.31 3.89
CA ASN A 92 10.00 -5.66 4.12
C ASN A 92 9.95 -4.90 5.45
N VAL A 93 10.87 -5.22 6.36
CA VAL A 93 10.97 -4.59 7.68
C VAL A 93 12.24 -3.76 7.75
N LEU A 94 12.10 -2.49 8.15
CA LEU A 94 13.21 -1.61 8.47
C LEU A 94 13.31 -1.47 9.98
N VAL A 95 14.43 -1.90 10.56
CA VAL A 95 14.68 -1.82 12.01
C VAL A 95 15.68 -0.70 12.29
N ILE A 96 15.22 0.34 13.00
CA ILE A 96 16.03 1.51 13.39
C ILE A 96 16.28 1.45 14.89
N GLY A 97 17.51 1.74 15.31
CA GLY A 97 17.86 1.86 16.72
C GLY A 97 19.34 2.21 16.91
N GLY A 98 19.69 2.83 18.03
CA GLY A 98 21.06 3.21 18.37
C GLY A 98 22.01 2.02 18.52
N SER A 99 23.30 2.27 18.73
CA SER A 99 24.26 1.21 19.08
C SER A 99 23.85 0.55 20.40
N GLY A 100 24.01 -0.77 20.53
CA GLY A 100 23.63 -1.51 21.75
C GLY A 100 22.13 -1.73 21.98
N SER A 101 21.24 -1.17 21.15
CA SER A 101 19.76 -1.36 21.26
C SER A 101 19.25 -2.79 21.08
N GLY A 102 20.14 -3.75 20.79
CA GLY A 102 19.77 -5.16 20.70
C GLY A 102 19.04 -5.58 19.41
N LYS A 103 19.08 -4.77 18.34
CA LYS A 103 18.50 -5.13 17.01
C LYS A 103 18.84 -6.57 16.58
N THR A 104 20.11 -6.96 16.73
CA THR A 104 20.55 -8.31 16.42
C THR A 104 19.94 -9.38 17.33
N ARG A 105 19.87 -9.13 18.64
CA ARG A 105 19.38 -10.08 19.64
C ARG A 105 17.85 -10.24 19.61
N PHE A 106 17.12 -9.14 19.46
CA PHE A 106 15.67 -9.09 19.62
C PHE A 106 14.90 -9.24 18.31
N PHE A 107 15.47 -8.86 17.17
CA PHE A 107 14.79 -8.98 15.88
C PHE A 107 15.44 -10.03 14.98
N ILE A 108 16.75 -9.91 14.73
CA ILE A 108 17.43 -10.77 13.74
C ILE A 108 17.52 -12.22 14.23
N LYS A 109 18.09 -12.46 15.42
CA LYS A 109 18.26 -13.82 15.97
C LYS A 109 16.95 -14.63 16.05
N PRO A 110 15.85 -14.14 16.64
CA PRO A 110 14.62 -14.93 16.71
C PRO A 110 14.05 -15.27 15.33
N ASN A 111 14.06 -14.32 14.39
CA ASN A 111 13.59 -14.58 13.02
C ASN A 111 14.48 -15.56 12.26
N LEU A 112 15.80 -15.57 12.49
CA LEU A 112 16.72 -16.56 11.90
C LEU A 112 16.56 -17.95 12.52
N LEU A 113 16.44 -18.02 13.86
CA LEU A 113 16.30 -19.28 14.59
C LEU A 113 14.98 -20.00 14.32
N GLN A 114 13.94 -19.26 13.92
CA GLN A 114 12.69 -19.86 13.47
C GLN A 114 12.85 -20.67 12.17
N MET A 115 13.89 -20.39 11.36
CA MET A 115 14.25 -21.15 10.15
C MET A 115 13.09 -21.39 9.17
N HIS A 116 12.16 -20.44 9.07
CA HIS A 116 10.93 -20.63 8.29
C HIS A 116 11.12 -20.48 6.77
N SER A 117 12.28 -19.96 6.34
CA SER A 117 12.60 -19.71 4.94
C SER A 117 14.11 -19.79 4.68
N SER A 118 14.52 -19.64 3.42
CA SER A 118 15.93 -19.53 3.06
C SER A 118 16.43 -18.09 3.28
N TYR A 119 17.57 -17.95 3.96
CA TYR A 119 18.13 -16.64 4.30
C TYR A 119 19.48 -16.40 3.62
N VAL A 120 19.67 -15.17 3.18
CA VAL A 120 20.99 -14.62 2.85
C VAL A 120 21.25 -13.51 3.84
N VAL A 121 22.34 -13.61 4.59
CA VAL A 121 22.64 -12.68 5.69
C VAL A 121 24.06 -12.16 5.55
N THR A 122 24.21 -10.85 5.70
CA THR A 122 25.51 -10.19 5.82
C THR A 122 25.90 -10.15 7.30
N ASP A 123 26.86 -10.99 7.71
CA ASP A 123 27.40 -11.00 9.07
C ASP A 123 28.80 -10.38 9.12
N PRO A 124 28.93 -9.04 9.27
CA PRO A 124 30.23 -8.38 9.28
C PRO A 124 31.10 -8.73 10.50
N LYS A 125 30.51 -9.30 11.58
CA LYS A 125 31.22 -9.57 12.84
C LYS A 125 31.30 -11.05 13.22
N GLY A 126 30.59 -11.94 12.52
CA GLY A 126 30.53 -13.37 12.81
C GLY A 126 29.72 -13.75 14.06
N TYR A 127 28.95 -12.82 14.65
CA TYR A 127 28.28 -13.03 15.94
C TYR A 127 26.85 -13.53 15.84
N LEU A 128 26.31 -13.72 14.62
CA LEU A 128 24.92 -14.15 14.47
C LEU A 128 24.69 -15.57 14.99
N TRP A 129 25.65 -16.46 14.76
CA TRP A 129 25.57 -17.88 15.11
C TRP A 129 26.18 -18.21 16.46
N ILE A 130 26.98 -17.30 17.03
CA ILE A 130 27.63 -17.51 18.32
C ILE A 130 26.62 -17.20 19.44
N ARG A 131 26.48 -18.17 20.36
CA ARG A 131 25.67 -18.07 21.57
C ARG A 131 26.40 -17.17 22.57
N GLN A 132 26.11 -15.86 22.49
CA GLN A 132 26.48 -14.85 23.48
C GLN A 132 25.26 -14.48 24.32
#